data_AF-A0A7Z9E5A8-F1
#
_entry.id   AF-A0A7Z9E5A8-F1
#
_cell.length_a   1.000
_cell.length_b   1.000
_cell.length_c   1.000
_cell.angle_alpha   90.00
_cell.angle_beta   90.00
_cell.angle_gamma   90.00
#
_symmetry.space_group_name_H-M   'P 1'
#
loop_
_entity.id
_entity.type
_entity.pdbx_description
1 polymer ?
#
loop_
_entity_poly.entity_id
_entity_poly.type
_entity_poly.pdbx_seq_one_letter_code
_entity_poly.pdbx_strand_id
1 'polypeptide(L)' 'MTQITTTELPQTFQTLLIEVERTKTPLTVIHEGKPLVIIYPANSQPSRPAFGVMKGSGEILGDLIISVAEPWEVLE' A
#
# COMPACT_ATOMS: atom_id res chain seq x y z
N MET A 1 -12.88 16.38 10.42
CA MET A 1 -12.38 16.21 9.04
C MET A 1 -13.41 16.77 8.09
N THR A 2 -13.03 17.66 7.19
CA THR A 2 -13.95 18.19 6.18
C THR A 2 -14.16 17.12 5.11
N GLN A 3 -15.40 16.74 4.83
CA GLN A 3 -15.76 15.88 3.71
C GLN A 3 -16.30 16.77 2.61
N ILE A 4 -15.77 16.62 1.39
CA ILE A 4 -16.29 17.28 0.19
C ILE A 4 -16.80 16.20 -0.76
N THR A 5 -17.89 16.49 -1.45
CA THR A 5 -18.46 15.56 -2.43
C THR A 5 -17.85 15.80 -3.81
N THR A 6 -17.72 14.75 -4.60
CA THR A 6 -17.15 14.85 -5.96
C THR A 6 -17.95 15.81 -6.85
N THR A 7 -19.24 15.98 -6.57
CA THR A 7 -20.14 16.91 -7.28
C THR A 7 -19.81 18.38 -7.10
N GLU A 8 -19.06 18.75 -6.06
CA GLU A 8 -18.60 20.12 -5.82
C GLU A 8 -17.32 20.45 -6.61
N LEU A 9 -16.69 19.44 -7.22
CA LEU A 9 -15.42 19.58 -7.93
C LEU A 9 -15.64 19.75 -9.45
N PRO A 10 -14.75 20.47 -10.15
CA PRO A 10 -14.79 20.55 -11.61
C PRO A 10 -14.74 19.16 -12.26
N GLN A 11 -15.53 18.94 -13.33
CA GLN A 11 -15.64 17.63 -13.99
C GLN A 11 -14.28 17.00 -14.34
N THR A 12 -13.35 17.79 -14.87
CA THR A 12 -12.00 17.33 -15.20
C THR A 12 -11.28 16.72 -13.99
N PHE A 13 -11.44 17.33 -12.81
CA PHE A 13 -10.83 16.83 -11.59
C PHE A 13 -11.56 15.57 -11.09
N GLN A 14 -12.89 15.49 -11.25
CA GLN A 14 -13.64 14.27 -10.95
C GLN A 14 -13.12 13.08 -11.77
N THR A 15 -12.90 13.27 -13.08
CA THR A 15 -12.35 12.23 -13.96
C THR A 15 -10.99 11.74 -13.49
N LEU A 16 -10.11 12.64 -13.06
CA LEU A 16 -8.80 12.27 -12.52
C LEU A 16 -8.92 11.44 -11.23
N LEU A 17 -9.82 11.81 -10.31
CA LEU A 17 -10.03 11.05 -9.08
C LEU A 17 -10.61 9.65 -9.36
N ILE A 18 -11.55 9.54 -10.29
CA ILE A 18 -12.10 8.25 -10.74
C ILE A 18 -10.99 7.38 -11.35
N GLU A 19 -10.10 7.97 -12.14
CA GLU A 19 -8.99 7.25 -12.75
C GLU A 19 -7.95 6.76 -11.73
N VAL A 20 -7.65 7.56 -10.70
CA VAL A 20 -6.81 7.16 -9.55
C VAL A 20 -7.44 5.98 -8.80
N GLU A 21 -8.75 6.01 -8.58
CA GLU A 21 -9.48 4.91 -7.97
C GLU A 21 -9.41 3.66 -8.86
N ARG A 22 -9.63 3.79 -10.16
CA ARG A 22 -9.66 2.68 -11.13
C ARG A 22 -8.31 2.00 -11.30
N THR A 23 -7.25 2.78 -11.41
CA THR A 23 -5.89 2.30 -11.68
C THR A 23 -5.13 1.93 -10.41
N LYS A 24 -5.65 2.33 -9.25
CA LYS A 24 -4.97 2.27 -7.95
C LYS A 24 -3.58 2.94 -7.94
N THR A 25 -3.31 3.79 -8.93
CA THR A 25 -2.03 4.47 -9.09
C THR A 25 -2.14 5.89 -8.51
N PRO A 26 -1.24 6.29 -7.60
CA PRO A 26 -1.28 7.64 -7.02
C PRO A 26 -1.04 8.73 -8.07
N LEU A 27 -1.70 9.87 -7.90
CA LEU A 27 -1.50 11.05 -8.74
C LEU A 27 -0.77 12.13 -7.95
N THR A 28 0.32 12.68 -8.52
CA THR A 28 1.01 13.84 -7.95
C THR A 28 0.55 15.11 -8.66
N VAL A 29 0.03 16.07 -7.90
CA VAL A 29 -0.35 17.40 -8.40
C VAL A 29 0.84 18.33 -8.20
N ILE A 30 1.30 18.94 -9.29
CA ILE A 30 2.44 19.87 -9.29
C ILE A 30 1.90 21.28 -9.56
N HIS A 31 2.33 22.24 -8.75
CA HIS A 31 2.03 23.66 -8.94
C HIS A 31 3.35 24.45 -8.94
N GLU A 32 3.58 25.26 -9.97
CA GLU A 32 4.81 26.05 -10.13
C GLU A 32 6.10 25.22 -10.05
N GLY A 33 6.08 24.02 -10.65
CA GLY A 33 7.22 23.10 -10.67
C GLY A 33 7.50 22.38 -9.34
N LYS A 34 6.66 22.58 -8.32
CA LYS A 34 6.79 21.93 -7.01
C LYS A 34 5.61 20.99 -6.74
N PRO A 35 5.82 19.81 -6.14
CA PRO A 35 4.73 18.96 -5.69
C PRO A 35 3.88 19.68 -4.66
N LEU A 36 2.57 19.80 -4.92
CA LEU A 36 1.61 20.43 -4.04
C LEU A 36 0.93 19.37 -3.15
N VAL A 37 0.48 18.27 -3.75
CA VAL A 37 -0.22 17.18 -3.05
C VAL A 37 -0.08 15.87 -3.83
N ILE A 38 -0.13 14.74 -3.11
CA ILE A 38 -0.23 13.41 -3.70
C ILE A 38 -1.57 12.81 -3.28
N ILE A 39 -2.35 12.34 -4.27
CA ILE A 39 -3.68 11.77 -4.06
C ILE A 39 -3.57 10.25 -4.18
N TYR A 40 -3.93 9.56 -3.10
CA TYR A 40 -3.97 8.10 -3.05
C TYR A 40 -5.42 7.60 -3.10
N PRO A 41 -5.67 6.44 -3.73
CA PRO A 41 -6.97 5.80 -3.65
C PRO A 41 -7.22 5.33 -2.20
N ALA A 42 -8.45 5.53 -1.72
CA ALA A 42 -8.84 5.20 -0.34
C ALA A 42 -8.61 3.72 0.01
N ASN A 43 -8.81 2.81 -0.96
CA ASN A 43 -8.60 1.37 -0.82
C ASN A 43 -7.30 0.92 -1.52
N SER A 44 -6.20 1.63 -1.31
CA SER A 44 -4.88 1.07 -1.62
C SER A 44 -4.48 0.12 -0.50
N GLN A 45 -4.89 -1.15 -0.57
CA GLN A 45 -4.13 -2.16 0.15
C GLN A 45 -2.71 -2.12 -0.44
N PRO A 46 -1.67 -1.79 0.35
CA PRO A 46 -0.32 -1.95 -0.14
C PRO A 46 -0.17 -3.42 -0.51
N SER A 47 0.12 -3.69 -1.79
CA SER A 47 0.58 -5.00 -2.22
C SER A 47 1.77 -5.33 -1.34
N ARG A 48 1.60 -6.29 -0.42
CA ARG A 48 2.72 -6.80 0.37
C ARG A 48 3.72 -7.35 -0.65
N PRO A 49 4.96 -6.85 -0.69
CA PRO A 49 5.94 -7.41 -1.60
C PRO A 49 6.00 -8.93 -1.41
N ALA A 50 6.06 -9.68 -2.50
CA ALA A 50 6.00 -11.14 -2.46
C ALA A 50 7.10 -11.75 -1.57
N PHE A 51 8.21 -11.03 -1.39
CA PHE A 51 9.33 -11.42 -0.55
C PHE A 51 9.88 -10.24 0.26
N GLY A 52 10.49 -10.55 1.41
CA GLY A 52 11.25 -9.57 2.19
C GLY A 52 10.42 -8.61 3.04
N VAL A 53 9.11 -8.85 3.21
CA VAL A 53 8.24 -8.08 4.13
C VAL A 53 8.74 -8.05 5.57
N MET A 54 9.49 -9.08 5.99
CA MET A 54 10.09 -9.21 7.32
C MET A 54 11.60 -8.94 7.32
N LYS A 55 12.14 -8.34 6.25
CA LYS A 55 13.58 -8.06 6.19
C LYS A 55 13.95 -7.11 7.34
N GLY A 56 14.84 -7.58 8.21
CA GLY A 56 15.30 -6.82 9.37
C GLY A 56 14.34 -6.79 10.55
N SER A 57 13.21 -7.52 10.50
CA SER A 57 12.28 -7.64 11.64
C SER A 57 12.54 -8.87 12.51
N GLY A 58 13.46 -9.74 12.13
CA GLY A 58 13.84 -10.95 12.87
C GLY A 58 15.27 -10.85 13.39
N GLU A 59 15.51 -11.47 14.54
CA GLU A 59 16.84 -11.67 15.13
C GLU A 59 17.27 -13.12 14.93
N ILE A 60 18.54 -13.34 14.59
CA ILE A 60 19.12 -14.69 14.54
C ILE A 60 19.48 -15.07 15.98
N LEU A 61 18.70 -15.96 16.59
CA LEU A 61 18.90 -16.40 17.98
C LEU A 61 19.96 -17.51 18.12
N GLY A 62 20.35 -18.16 17.03
CA GLY A 62 21.36 -19.22 17.03
C GLY A 62 21.18 -20.22 15.88
N ASP A 63 22.02 -21.26 15.88
CA ASP A 63 22.06 -22.29 14.84
C ASP A 63 21.13 -23.47 15.17
N LEU A 64 20.55 -24.07 14.13
CA LEU A 64 19.80 -25.32 14.23
C LEU A 64 20.77 -26.51 14.23
N ILE A 65 21.19 -26.92 15.43
CA ILE A 65 22.15 -28.02 15.61
C ILE A 65 21.50 -29.40 15.73
N ILE A 66 20.18 -29.46 16.00
CA ILE A 66 19.41 -30.71 16.13
C ILE A 66 17.98 -30.51 15.60
N SER A 67 17.38 -31.58 15.08
CA SER A 67 15.97 -31.57 14.69
C SER A 67 15.07 -31.45 15.92
N VAL A 68 14.06 -30.58 15.84
CA VAL A 68 13.01 -30.48 16.85
C VAL A 68 12.09 -31.70 16.67
N ALA A 69 12.01 -32.56 17.68
CA ALA A 69 11.15 -33.75 17.69
C ALA A 69 9.71 -33.39 18.08
N GLU A 70 9.17 -32.31 17.54
CA GLU A 70 7.77 -31.92 17.79
C GLU A 70 6.89 -32.40 16.63
N PRO A 71 5.74 -33.03 16.94
CA PRO A 71 4.75 -33.34 15.92
C PRO A 71 4.17 -32.02 15.39
N TRP A 72 4.17 -31.86 14.08
CA TRP A 72 3.64 -30.69 13.39
C TRP A 72 2.57 -31.12 12.40
N GLU A 73 1.46 -30.39 12.39
CA GLU A 73 0.39 -30.58 11.42
C GLU A 73 0.73 -29.82 10.13
N VAL A 74 0.76 -30.54 9.02
CA VAL A 74 0.80 -29.92 7.69
C VAL A 74 -0.62 -29.45 7.37
N LEU A 75 -0.78 -28.17 7.05
CA LEU A 75 -2.03 -27.63 6.52
C LEU A 75 -2.20 -28.18 5.09
N GLU A 76 -3.22 -29.01 4.88
CA GLU A 76 -3.73 -29.42 3.55
C GLU A 76 -4.39 -28.26 2.81
#